data_AF-A0A941CDH7-F1
#
_entry.id   AF-A0A941CDH7-F1
#
_cell.length_a   1.000
_cell.length_b   1.000
_cell.length_c   1.000
_cell.angle_alpha   90.00
_cell.angle_beta   90.00
_cell.angle_gamma   90.00
#
_symmetry.space_group_name_H-M   'P 1'
#
loop_
_entity.id
_entity.type
_entity.pdbx_description
1 polymer ?
#
loop_
_entity_poly.entity_id
_entity_poly.type
_entity_poly.pdbx_seq_one_letter_code
_entity_poly.pdbx_strand_id
1 'polypeptide(L)'
;MNRRTFINNTLLTSVGLIFSNTLISCSNTGISLEKCIGQSEDLLSSFPKEGDHNFAYYTLNESDFIHPLIFGETTYVFSQEGKIVGYTIKMSGISEITKYSNKLNELYGPSIKIFENDYGEEHKWTTPDRNMILNYTKQYKNIPQNTFYSEALKGNKLIVF
;
A
#
# COMPACT_ATOMS: atom_id res chain seq x y z
N MET A 1 -37.98 -34.31 36.43
CA MET A 1 -36.91 -33.43 35.93
C MET A 1 -37.17 -33.15 34.46
N ASN A 2 -37.32 -31.87 34.16
CA ASN A 2 -38.10 -31.36 33.04
C ASN A 2 -37.41 -31.47 31.70
N ARG A 3 -38.19 -31.91 30.72
CA ARG A 3 -37.98 -31.76 29.28
C ARG A 3 -38.79 -30.53 28.85
N ARG A 4 -38.26 -29.73 27.92
CA ARG A 4 -38.83 -28.49 27.32
C ARG A 4 -38.52 -27.24 28.18
N THR A 5 -37.97 -26.15 27.65
CA THR A 5 -38.50 -25.39 26.51
C THR A 5 -37.38 -24.63 25.78
N PHE A 6 -37.43 -24.72 24.46
CA PHE A 6 -36.63 -23.99 23.49
C PHE A 6 -37.22 -22.58 23.30
N ILE A 7 -36.35 -21.58 23.16
CA ILE A 7 -36.60 -20.20 22.70
C ILE A 7 -37.34 -19.26 23.68
N ASN A 8 -36.60 -18.31 24.24
CA ASN A 8 -36.89 -16.89 24.00
C ASN A 8 -35.70 -16.00 24.38
N ASN A 9 -35.13 -15.41 23.33
CA ASN A 9 -34.57 -14.06 23.24
C ASN A 9 -33.44 -13.61 24.19
N THR A 10 -32.25 -13.53 23.59
CA THR A 10 -31.62 -12.23 23.30
C THR A 10 -31.69 -11.19 24.42
N LEU A 11 -30.62 -11.04 25.20
CA LEU A 11 -30.06 -9.73 25.56
C LEU A 11 -28.82 -9.86 26.46
N LEU A 12 -27.81 -9.10 26.05
CA LEU A 12 -26.58 -8.69 26.73
C LEU A 12 -25.35 -9.63 26.69
N THR A 13 -24.51 -9.52 25.67
CA THR A 13 -23.36 -8.60 25.50
C THR A 13 -22.18 -8.82 26.47
N SER A 14 -21.06 -9.19 25.84
CA SER A 14 -19.71 -8.67 26.06
C SER A 14 -19.10 -8.71 27.47
N VAL A 15 -18.27 -9.74 27.71
CA VAL A 15 -16.89 -9.54 28.17
C VAL A 15 -16.10 -10.63 27.46
N GLY A 16 -15.48 -10.33 26.32
CA GLY A 16 -14.20 -9.64 26.33
C GLY A 16 -13.15 -10.70 26.04
N LEU A 17 -13.15 -11.17 24.79
CA LEU A 17 -12.02 -11.87 24.21
C LEU A 17 -10.83 -10.92 24.38
N ILE A 18 -9.98 -11.25 25.34
CA ILE A 18 -8.64 -10.71 25.48
C ILE A 18 -7.89 -11.21 24.25
N PHE A 19 -8.15 -10.59 23.09
CA PHE A 19 -7.15 -10.52 22.05
C PHE A 19 -6.03 -9.71 22.68
N SER A 20 -4.99 -10.44 23.06
CA SER A 20 -3.69 -9.91 23.37
C SER A 20 -3.36 -8.88 22.28
N ASN A 21 -3.46 -7.60 22.65
CA ASN A 21 -2.72 -6.54 22.00
C ASN A 21 -1.25 -6.95 22.12
N THR A 22 -0.76 -7.68 21.13
CA THR A 22 0.66 -7.62 20.79
C THR A 22 0.87 -6.20 20.30
N LEU A 23 1.07 -5.32 21.29
CA LEU A 23 1.80 -4.08 21.16
C LEU A 23 3.01 -4.43 20.30
N ILE A 24 2.98 -3.99 19.05
CA ILE A 24 4.11 -4.09 18.16
C ILE A 24 5.16 -3.19 18.80
N SER A 25 6.06 -3.86 19.51
CA SER A 25 7.25 -3.31 20.13
C SER A 25 7.95 -2.40 19.12
N CYS A 26 8.18 -1.15 19.53
CA CYS A 26 9.07 -0.21 18.88
C CYS A 26 10.50 -0.77 18.88
N SER A 27 10.82 -1.61 17.91
CA SER A 27 12.18 -1.74 17.39
C SER A 27 12.29 -0.92 16.12
N ASN A 28 13.43 -0.26 15.92
CA ASN A 28 13.83 0.54 14.76
C ASN A 28 13.77 -0.24 13.41
N THR A 29 12.59 -0.66 12.99
CA THR A 29 12.37 -1.42 11.75
C THR A 29 11.22 -0.74 11.02
N GLY A 30 11.50 -0.10 9.88
CA GLY A 30 10.53 0.65 9.10
C GLY A 30 9.26 -0.12 8.77
N ILE A 31 8.20 0.61 8.42
CA ILE A 31 6.89 0.07 8.07
C ILE A 31 7.00 -0.84 6.85
N SER A 32 6.59 -2.10 7.02
CA SER A 32 6.50 -3.06 5.92
C SER A 32 5.30 -2.73 5.02
N LEU A 33 5.58 -2.16 3.84
CA LEU A 33 4.54 -1.66 2.94
C LEU A 33 3.60 -2.76 2.43
N GLU A 34 4.13 -3.93 2.07
CA GLU A 34 3.32 -5.06 1.59
C GLU A 34 2.26 -5.53 2.62
N LYS A 35 2.57 -5.35 3.92
CA LYS A 35 1.76 -5.82 5.05
C LYS A 35 0.83 -4.75 5.60
N CYS A 36 1.11 -3.47 5.37
CA CYS A 36 0.34 -2.37 5.95
C CYS A 36 -1.02 -2.17 5.26
N ILE A 37 -1.15 -2.55 3.99
CA ILE A 37 -2.41 -2.46 3.25
C ILE A 37 -3.52 -3.24 3.99
N GLY A 38 -4.65 -2.57 4.22
CA GLY A 38 -5.81 -3.09 4.96
C GLY A 38 -5.75 -2.88 6.48
N GLN A 39 -4.62 -2.44 7.03
CA GLN A 39 -4.49 -2.12 8.46
C GLN A 39 -5.06 -0.73 8.80
N SER A 40 -5.18 -0.44 10.10
CA SER A 40 -5.55 0.89 10.60
C SER A 40 -4.48 1.92 10.25
N GLU A 41 -4.90 3.14 9.90
CA GLU A 41 -3.97 4.27 9.71
C GLU A 41 -3.26 4.69 11.01
N ASP A 42 -3.70 4.23 12.18
CA ASP A 42 -3.03 4.49 13.47
C ASP A 42 -1.56 4.01 13.48
N LEU A 43 -1.23 3.00 12.65
CA LEU A 43 0.13 2.55 12.38
C LEU A 43 1.05 3.70 11.93
N LEU A 44 0.46 4.73 11.32
CA LEU A 44 1.15 5.87 10.71
C LEU A 44 1.05 7.15 11.54
N SER A 45 0.52 7.07 12.77
CA SER A 45 0.24 8.22 13.64
C SER A 45 1.47 9.09 13.97
N SER A 46 2.69 8.54 13.84
CA SER A 46 3.94 9.27 14.03
C SER A 46 4.43 10.04 12.79
N PHE A 47 3.79 9.87 11.62
CA PHE A 47 4.23 10.47 10.36
C PHE A 47 3.38 11.69 9.98
N PRO A 48 3.92 12.62 9.16
CA PRO A 48 3.14 13.74 8.63
C PRO A 48 1.92 13.25 7.85
N LYS A 49 0.72 13.68 8.29
CA LYS A 49 -0.57 13.39 7.68
C LYS A 49 -1.06 14.59 6.87
N GLU A 50 -1.51 14.33 5.65
CA GLU A 50 -2.15 15.30 4.75
C GLU A 50 -3.53 14.78 4.35
N GLY A 51 -4.57 15.61 4.49
CA GLY A 51 -5.97 15.22 4.24
C GLY A 51 -6.79 15.04 5.52
N ASP A 52 -7.90 14.30 5.43
CA ASP A 52 -8.88 14.13 6.51
C ASP A 52 -9.16 12.65 6.83
N HIS A 53 -10.28 12.36 7.50
CA HIS A 53 -10.66 10.97 7.81
C HIS A 53 -11.19 10.21 6.60
N ASN A 54 -11.80 10.91 5.63
CA ASN A 54 -12.33 10.28 4.43
C ASN A 54 -11.19 9.86 3.52
N PHE A 55 -10.21 10.73 3.31
CA PHE A 55 -9.02 10.42 2.53
C PHE A 55 -7.81 11.20 3.05
N ALA A 56 -6.71 10.50 3.30
CA ALA A 56 -5.45 11.09 3.66
C ALA A 56 -4.27 10.33 3.06
N TYR A 57 -3.11 10.97 3.08
CA TYR A 57 -1.85 10.30 2.84
C TYR A 57 -0.81 10.68 3.90
N TYR A 58 0.14 9.77 4.11
CA TYR A 58 1.26 9.93 5.02
C TYR A 58 2.56 9.89 4.23
N THR A 59 3.50 10.75 4.59
CA THR A 59 4.82 10.79 3.95
C THR A 59 5.85 10.12 4.84
N LEU A 60 6.51 9.09 4.30
CA LEU A 60 7.55 8.33 4.99
C LEU A 60 8.87 8.45 4.20
N ASN A 61 9.98 8.67 4.90
CA ASN A 61 11.31 8.72 4.28
C ASN A 61 11.90 7.31 4.12
N GLU A 62 12.98 7.17 3.35
CA GLU A 62 13.66 5.90 3.07
C GLU A 62 13.89 5.00 4.30
N SER A 63 14.27 5.56 5.45
CA SER A 63 14.50 4.79 6.69
C SER A 63 13.23 4.25 7.35
N ASP A 64 12.07 4.81 6.99
CA ASP A 64 10.81 4.63 7.70
C ASP A 64 9.95 3.53 7.08
N PHE A 65 10.35 2.99 5.93
CA PHE A 65 9.62 1.93 5.24
C PHE A 65 10.52 0.83 4.70
N ILE A 66 9.93 -0.34 4.45
CA ILE A 66 10.60 -1.49 3.87
C ILE A 66 9.68 -2.10 2.81
N HIS A 67 10.24 -2.38 1.64
CA HIS A 67 9.59 -3.16 0.59
C HIS A 67 10.55 -4.24 0.09
N PRO A 68 10.11 -5.51 -0.08
CA PRO A 68 11.01 -6.62 -0.39
C PRO A 68 11.67 -6.53 -1.77
N LEU A 69 11.07 -5.76 -2.68
CA LEU A 69 11.45 -5.73 -4.09
C LEU A 69 11.92 -4.34 -4.56
N ILE A 70 11.38 -3.28 -4.00
CA ILE A 70 11.42 -1.93 -4.58
C ILE A 70 12.09 -1.02 -3.57
N PHE A 71 13.16 -0.36 -3.98
CA PHE A 71 13.90 0.58 -3.13
C PHE A 71 13.64 1.99 -3.64
N GLY A 72 13.33 2.93 -2.75
CA GLY A 72 13.06 4.32 -3.10
C GLY A 72 13.34 5.28 -1.97
N GLU A 73 13.24 6.57 -2.27
CA GLU A 73 13.66 7.66 -1.38
C GLU A 73 12.53 8.13 -0.46
N THR A 74 11.30 8.03 -0.95
CA THR A 74 10.11 8.52 -0.27
C THR A 74 8.94 7.63 -0.65
N THR A 75 8.06 7.36 0.30
CA THR A 75 6.80 6.68 0.03
C THR A 75 5.63 7.51 0.56
N TYR A 76 4.54 7.48 -0.20
CA TYR A 76 3.25 8.04 0.18
C TYR A 76 2.33 6.87 0.51
N VAL A 77 1.82 6.81 1.74
CA VAL A 77 0.89 5.76 2.17
C VAL A 77 -0.50 6.35 2.27
N PHE A 78 -1.45 5.82 1.54
CA PHE A 78 -2.80 6.37 1.41
C PHE A 78 -3.77 5.64 2.34
N SER A 79 -4.62 6.41 3.03
CA SER A 79 -5.73 5.90 3.83
C SER A 79 -7.08 6.43 3.36
N GLN A 80 -8.11 5.59 3.54
CA GLN A 80 -9.50 5.93 3.31
C GLN A 80 -10.34 5.36 4.44
N GLU A 81 -11.20 6.18 5.05
CA GLU A 81 -12.05 5.79 6.19
C GLU A 81 -11.24 5.12 7.33
N GLY A 82 -10.07 5.69 7.62
CA GLY A 82 -9.17 5.19 8.67
C GLY A 82 -8.40 3.89 8.35
N LYS A 83 -8.48 3.37 7.12
CA LYS A 83 -7.75 2.17 6.69
C LYS A 83 -6.75 2.47 5.60
N ILE A 84 -5.59 1.83 5.65
CA ILE A 84 -4.58 1.94 4.60
C ILE A 84 -5.07 1.21 3.35
N VAL A 85 -5.17 1.92 2.23
CA VAL A 85 -5.69 1.39 0.96
C VAL A 85 -4.60 1.15 -0.07
N GLY A 86 -3.41 1.70 0.13
CA GLY A 86 -2.25 1.46 -0.73
C GLY A 86 -1.12 2.45 -0.52
N TYR A 87 -0.13 2.43 -1.39
CA TYR A 87 1.06 3.27 -1.30
C TYR A 87 1.70 3.54 -2.67
N THR A 88 2.54 4.56 -2.73
CA THR A 88 3.40 4.88 -3.87
C THR A 88 4.83 5.14 -3.39
N ILE A 89 5.79 4.38 -3.91
CA ILE A 89 7.23 4.56 -3.69
C ILE A 89 7.80 5.38 -4.85
N LYS A 90 8.45 6.50 -4.51
CA LYS A 90 9.19 7.34 -5.46
C LYS A 90 10.66 6.95 -5.49
N MET A 91 11.22 6.87 -6.69
CA MET A 91 12.61 6.54 -6.95
C MET A 91 13.20 7.55 -7.94
N SER A 92 14.44 7.97 -7.70
CA SER A 92 15.19 8.75 -8.70
C SER A 92 15.76 7.84 -9.78
N GLY A 93 15.71 8.31 -11.03
CA GLY A 93 16.28 7.62 -12.18
C GLY A 93 15.43 6.46 -12.71
N ILE A 94 16.00 5.76 -13.68
CA ILE A 94 15.35 4.65 -14.41
C ILE A 94 16.21 3.38 -14.54
N SER A 95 17.35 3.32 -13.84
CA SER A 95 18.36 2.26 -14.04
C SER A 95 17.83 0.86 -13.71
N GLU A 96 16.96 0.73 -12.71
CA GLU A 96 16.48 -0.56 -12.20
C GLU A 96 15.14 -1.00 -12.81
N ILE A 97 14.57 -0.25 -13.76
CA ILE A 97 13.21 -0.48 -14.25
C ILE A 97 13.05 -1.85 -14.89
N THR A 98 13.97 -2.25 -15.75
CA THR A 98 13.92 -3.56 -16.41
C THR A 98 13.96 -4.69 -15.38
N LYS A 99 14.78 -4.55 -14.33
CA LYS A 99 14.87 -5.51 -13.24
C LYS A 99 13.57 -5.58 -12.44
N TYR A 100 12.99 -4.43 -12.09
CA TYR A 100 11.71 -4.39 -11.38
C TYR A 100 10.58 -4.97 -12.22
N SER A 101 10.45 -4.56 -13.47
CA SER A 101 9.45 -5.07 -14.41
C SER A 101 9.56 -6.59 -14.57
N ASN A 102 10.77 -7.13 -14.76
CA ASN A 102 10.98 -8.58 -14.86
C ASN A 102 10.55 -9.33 -13.60
N LYS A 103 10.92 -8.84 -12.41
CA LYS A 103 10.53 -9.45 -11.15
C LYS A 103 9.02 -9.35 -10.88
N LEU A 104 8.39 -8.22 -11.21
CA LEU A 104 6.94 -8.07 -11.13
C LEU A 104 6.24 -9.04 -12.09
N ASN A 105 6.76 -9.22 -13.30
CA ASN A 105 6.24 -10.20 -14.25
C ASN A 105 6.39 -11.65 -13.77
N GLU A 106 7.49 -11.98 -13.08
CA GLU A 106 7.70 -13.28 -12.46
C GLU A 106 6.68 -13.56 -11.33
N LEU A 107 6.43 -12.56 -10.48
CA LEU A 107 5.56 -12.70 -9.31
C LEU A 107 4.06 -12.67 -9.66
N TYR A 108 3.67 -11.82 -10.61
CA TYR A 108 2.28 -11.47 -10.85
C TYR A 108 1.79 -11.79 -12.27
N GLY A 109 2.65 -12.37 -13.11
CA GLY A 109 2.37 -12.61 -14.52
C GLY A 109 2.59 -11.36 -15.38
N PRO A 110 2.33 -11.46 -16.70
CA PRO A 110 2.65 -10.39 -17.65
C PRO A 110 1.89 -9.10 -17.33
N SER A 111 2.60 -7.98 -17.39
CA SER A 111 2.01 -6.64 -17.27
C SER A 111 1.11 -6.29 -18.45
N ILE A 112 0.19 -5.37 -18.21
CA ILE A 112 -0.53 -4.64 -19.25
C ILE A 112 0.10 -3.27 -19.37
N LYS A 113 0.56 -2.90 -20.57
CA LYS A 113 0.99 -1.53 -20.87
C LYS A 113 -0.25 -0.63 -20.92
N ILE A 114 -0.32 0.36 -20.02
CA ILE A 114 -1.46 1.28 -19.93
C ILE A 114 -1.26 2.46 -20.87
N PHE A 115 -0.06 3.04 -20.86
CA PHE A 115 0.33 4.05 -21.83
C PHE A 115 1.81 4.01 -22.13
N GLU A 116 2.15 4.55 -23.29
CA GLU A 116 3.50 4.89 -23.70
C GLU A 116 3.42 6.15 -24.55
N ASN A 117 4.22 7.16 -24.19
CA ASN A 117 4.38 8.37 -24.98
C ASN A 117 5.87 8.77 -25.03
N ASP A 118 6.15 9.97 -25.55
CA ASP A 118 7.52 10.47 -25.68
C ASP A 118 8.18 10.74 -24.32
N TYR A 119 7.39 10.95 -23.26
CA TYR A 119 7.86 11.35 -21.94
C TYR A 119 7.94 10.20 -20.94
N GLY A 120 7.18 9.13 -21.12
CA GLY A 120 7.09 8.08 -20.11
C GLY A 120 6.29 6.85 -20.53
N GLU A 121 6.28 5.88 -19.64
CA GLU A 121 5.53 4.64 -19.77
C GLU A 121 4.88 4.25 -18.44
N GLU A 122 3.78 3.52 -18.54
CA GLU A 122 3.10 2.91 -17.41
C GLU A 122 2.73 1.47 -17.72
N HIS A 123 3.05 0.61 -16.75
CA HIS A 123 2.76 -0.82 -16.77
C HIS A 123 1.93 -1.17 -15.54
N LYS A 124 0.92 -2.02 -15.73
CA LYS A 124 0.00 -2.44 -14.68
C LYS A 124 -0.03 -3.95 -14.52
N TRP A 125 -0.03 -4.39 -13.27
CA TRP A 125 -0.33 -5.75 -12.86
C TRP A 125 -1.62 -5.76 -12.04
N THR A 126 -2.35 -6.86 -12.08
CA THR A 126 -3.60 -7.00 -11.34
C THR A 126 -3.72 -8.41 -10.80
N THR A 127 -3.86 -8.52 -9.48
CA THR A 127 -4.17 -9.76 -8.79
C THR A 127 -5.67 -9.78 -8.43
N PRO A 128 -6.19 -10.85 -7.80
CA PRO A 128 -7.56 -10.87 -7.31
C PRO A 128 -7.87 -9.74 -6.31
N ASP A 129 -6.87 -9.32 -5.52
CA ASP A 129 -7.00 -8.42 -4.37
C ASP A 129 -6.26 -7.08 -4.54
N ARG A 130 -5.33 -6.96 -5.49
CA ARG A 130 -4.47 -5.77 -5.65
C ARG A 130 -4.32 -5.30 -7.09
N ASN A 131 -4.00 -4.01 -7.22
CA ASN A 131 -3.48 -3.40 -8.44
C ASN A 131 -2.07 -2.90 -8.16
N MET A 132 -1.15 -3.13 -9.08
CA MET A 132 0.21 -2.61 -9.01
C MET A 132 0.52 -1.84 -10.29
N ILE A 133 1.18 -0.70 -10.15
CA ILE A 133 1.53 0.19 -11.25
C ILE A 133 3.02 0.50 -11.14
N LEU A 134 3.74 0.37 -12.26
CA LEU A 134 5.10 0.88 -12.42
C LEU A 134 5.08 1.89 -13.54
N ASN A 135 5.32 3.16 -13.22
CA ASN A 135 5.44 4.23 -14.19
C ASN A 135 6.78 4.92 -14.09
N TYR A 136 7.27 5.42 -15.22
CA TYR A 136 8.56 6.07 -15.28
C TYR A 136 8.67 7.05 -16.41
N THR A 137 9.51 8.06 -16.22
CA THR A 137 9.88 9.02 -17.25
C THR A 137 10.98 8.45 -18.15
N LYS A 138 10.81 8.51 -19.47
CA LYS A 138 11.85 8.14 -20.44
C LYS A 138 13.05 9.06 -20.34
N GLN A 139 14.19 8.60 -20.86
CA GLN A 139 15.40 9.41 -20.89
C GLN A 139 15.25 10.60 -21.84
N TYR A 140 15.12 11.80 -21.25
CA TYR A 140 15.04 13.07 -21.98
C TYR A 140 16.06 14.08 -21.44
N LYS A 141 16.56 14.94 -22.33
CA LYS A 141 17.52 15.98 -21.96
C LYS A 141 16.84 17.01 -21.05
N ASN A 142 17.47 17.31 -19.91
CA ASN A 142 17.01 18.29 -18.91
C ASN A 142 15.67 17.98 -18.24
N ILE A 143 15.16 16.75 -18.32
CA ILE A 143 13.97 16.31 -17.58
C ILE A 143 14.43 15.39 -16.45
N PRO A 144 14.07 15.68 -15.18
CA PRO A 144 14.35 14.78 -14.08
C PRO A 144 13.74 13.40 -14.32
N GLN A 145 14.57 12.37 -14.19
CA GLN A 145 14.12 11.00 -14.34
C GLN A 145 13.56 10.49 -13.02
N ASN A 146 12.31 10.03 -13.03
CA ASN A 146 11.67 9.44 -11.86
C ASN A 146 11.01 8.12 -12.26
N THR A 147 11.01 7.20 -11.31
CA THR A 147 10.22 5.97 -11.36
C THR A 147 9.30 5.96 -10.14
N PHE A 148 8.06 5.55 -10.35
CA PHE A 148 7.09 5.38 -9.28
C PHE A 148 6.54 3.96 -9.34
N TYR A 149 6.50 3.32 -8.18
CA TYR A 149 5.83 2.05 -7.98
C TYR A 149 4.65 2.26 -7.04
N SER A 150 3.46 1.88 -7.46
CA SER A 150 2.26 2.00 -6.64
C SER A 150 1.59 0.64 -6.47
N GLU A 151 1.05 0.41 -5.28
CA GLU A 151 0.27 -0.79 -4.95
C GLU A 151 -0.97 -0.41 -4.15
N ALA A 152 -2.12 -0.95 -4.55
CA ALA A 152 -3.41 -0.62 -3.96
C ALA A 152 -4.32 -1.84 -3.84
N LEU A 153 -5.24 -1.81 -2.89
CA LEU A 153 -6.39 -2.70 -2.89
C LEU A 153 -7.19 -2.55 -4.19
N LYS A 154 -7.66 -3.67 -4.71
CA LYS A 154 -8.50 -3.69 -5.91
C LYS A 154 -9.81 -2.93 -5.66
N GLY A 155 -10.20 -2.12 -6.63
CA GLY A 155 -11.37 -1.25 -6.53
C GLY A 155 -11.05 0.15 -6.00
N ASN A 156 -9.92 0.33 -5.31
CA ASN A 156 -9.41 1.65 -4.99
C ASN A 156 -8.59 2.17 -6.18
N LYS A 157 -8.98 3.36 -6.67
CA LYS A 157 -8.15 4.13 -7.57
C LYS A 157 -7.27 5.01 -6.71
N LEU A 158 -6.03 4.60 -6.49
CA LEU A 158 -5.04 5.56 -6.01
C LEU A 158 -4.82 6.57 -7.14
N ILE A 159 -5.02 7.85 -6.83
CA ILE A 159 -4.59 8.93 -7.71
C ILE A 159 -3.09 9.06 -7.46
N VAL A 160 -2.29 8.54 -8.40
CA VAL A 160 -0.85 8.74 -8.43
C VAL A 160 -0.62 10.08 -9.13
N PHE A 161 0.04 11.02 -8.48
CA PHE A 161 0.40 12.34 -9.02
C PHE A 161 1.78 12.32 -9.67
#